data_AF-A0A5B2VM96-F1
#
_entry.id   AF-A0A5B2VM96-F1
#
_cell.length_a   1.000
_cell.length_b   1.000
_cell.length_c   1.000
_cell.angle_alpha   90.00
_cell.angle_beta   90.00
_cell.angle_gamma   90.00
#
_symmetry.space_group_name_H-M   'P 1'
#
loop_
_entity.id
_entity.type
_entity.pdbx_description
1 polymer ?
#
loop_
_entity_poly.entity_id
_entity_poly.type
_entity_poly.pdbx_seq_one_letter_code
_entity_poly.pdbx_strand_id
1 'polypeptide(L)'
;METLSFLEQRGYLQKWGKETYWTITMRGQVLVHRKFFKSFRPITVRRQVDELVERAAAVNTAIRFPDYVTCLKVTSKYPITVASSGISIAFALNRKNITEEKYEQAANILRRESNEKFGNIVQHIFYPHTAIRKFLKSGSRILKLEQFSAEEIQQLQGTIIFEDDGTSKTNTEASSV
;
A
#
# COMPACT_ATOMS: atom_id res chain seq x y z
N MET A 1 6.38 2.01 42.44
CA MET A 1 7.05 3.32 42.48
C MET A 1 8.36 3.36 41.69
N GLU A 2 9.02 2.23 41.43
CA GLU A 2 10.32 2.19 40.74
C GLU A 2 10.32 2.80 39.32
N THR A 3 9.24 2.66 38.56
CA THR A 3 9.17 3.15 37.17
C THR A 3 9.22 4.67 37.06
N LEU A 4 8.58 5.40 37.98
CA LEU A 4 8.56 6.86 37.95
C LEU A 4 9.92 7.44 38.37
N SER A 5 10.49 6.92 39.45
CA SER A 5 11.84 7.29 39.89
C SER A 5 12.89 6.97 38.82
N PHE A 6 12.76 5.85 38.10
CA PHE A 6 13.65 5.51 36.98
C PHE A 6 13.53 6.51 35.82
N LEU A 7 12.32 6.93 35.45
CA LEU A 7 12.09 7.90 34.38
C LEU A 7 12.55 9.32 34.79
N GLU A 8 12.44 9.67 36.06
CA GLU A 8 13.00 10.90 36.65
C GLU A 8 14.53 10.89 36.60
N GLN A 9 15.18 9.83 37.09
CA GLN A 9 16.64 9.68 37.06
C GLN A 9 17.22 9.73 35.64
N ARG A 10 16.47 9.22 34.65
CA ARG A 10 16.84 9.30 33.23
C ARG A 10 16.55 10.66 32.59
N GLY A 11 15.91 11.57 33.33
CA GLY A 11 15.57 12.92 32.90
C GLY A 11 14.45 12.99 31.88
N TYR A 12 13.55 12.00 31.83
CA TYR A 12 12.37 11.99 30.95
C TYR A 12 11.13 12.60 31.62
N LEU A 13 11.06 12.49 32.95
CA LEU A 13 10.06 13.14 33.79
C LEU A 13 10.76 14.07 34.78
N GLN A 14 10.04 15.09 35.24
CA GLN A 14 10.44 15.93 36.37
C GLN A 14 9.21 16.20 37.23
N LYS A 15 9.40 16.39 38.54
CA LYS A 15 8.32 16.86 39.40
C LYS A 15 7.95 18.31 39.06
N TRP A 16 6.65 18.60 38.99
CA TRP A 16 6.12 19.96 38.84
C TRP A 16 5.46 20.38 40.16
N GLY A 17 5.85 21.54 40.69
CA GLY A 17 5.27 22.12 41.90
C GLY A 17 5.86 21.54 43.19
N LYS A 18 5.11 21.60 44.30
CA LYS A 18 5.49 21.02 45.61
C LYS A 18 5.32 19.49 45.63
N GLU A 19 5.99 18.81 44.69
CA GLU A 19 6.17 17.36 44.61
C GLU A 19 4.95 16.47 44.30
N THR A 20 3.75 17.03 44.09
CA THR A 20 2.54 16.22 43.88
C THR A 20 2.29 15.77 42.45
N TYR A 21 2.92 16.41 41.45
CA TYR A 21 2.67 16.13 40.04
C TYR A 21 3.94 15.86 39.26
N TRP A 22 3.83 15.03 38.23
CA TRP A 22 4.89 14.74 37.27
C TRP A 22 4.60 15.45 35.96
N THR A 23 5.63 16.01 35.34
CA THR A 23 5.56 16.52 33.97
C THR A 23 6.65 15.92 33.11
N ILE A 24 6.39 15.90 31.81
CA ILE A 24 7.35 15.42 30.83
C ILE A 24 8.41 16.50 30.57
N THR A 25 9.68 16.13 30.66
CA THR A 25 10.77 17.06 30.31
C THR A 25 10.84 17.22 28.80
N MET A 26 11.57 18.22 28.32
CA MET A 26 11.87 18.36 26.89
C MET A 26 12.50 17.08 26.30
N ARG A 27 13.38 16.40 27.05
CA ARG A 27 13.98 15.12 26.64
C ARG A 27 12.93 14.00 26.56
N GLY A 28 12.01 13.94 27.51
CA GLY A 28 10.87 13.04 27.46
C GLY A 28 9.96 13.32 26.27
N GLN A 29 9.68 14.60 25.98
CA GLN A 29 8.89 15.01 24.82
C GLN A 29 9.57 14.55 23.54
N VAL A 30 10.88 14.77 23.37
CA VAL A 30 11.62 14.28 22.20
C VAL A 30 11.51 12.77 22.05
N LEU A 31 11.59 12.01 23.15
CA LEU A 31 11.46 10.54 23.11
C LEU A 31 10.05 10.09 22.69
N VAL A 32 9.01 10.70 23.24
CA VAL A 32 7.61 10.39 22.90
C VAL A 32 7.29 10.75 21.45
N HIS A 33 7.87 11.84 20.94
CA HIS A 33 7.68 12.27 19.56
C HIS A 33 8.65 11.60 18.58
N ARG A 34 9.62 10.81 19.06
CA ARG A 34 10.55 10.09 18.19
C ARG A 34 9.80 8.97 17.48
N LYS A 35 9.57 9.16 16.18
CA LYS A 35 9.03 8.11 15.31
C LYS A 35 10.07 6.99 15.19
N PHE A 36 9.94 5.95 16.00
CA PHE A 36 10.68 4.71 15.77
C PHE A 36 10.13 4.07 14.50
N PHE A 37 10.90 4.15 13.41
CA PHE A 37 10.56 3.42 12.19
C PHE A 37 10.67 1.93 12.49
N LYS A 38 9.53 1.24 12.48
CA LYS A 38 9.49 -0.22 12.65
C LYS A 38 10.32 -0.83 11.52
N SER A 39 11.42 -1.50 11.88
CA SER A 39 12.25 -2.22 10.93
C SER A 39 11.71 -3.63 10.75
N PHE A 40 11.60 -4.07 9.51
CA PHE A 40 11.09 -5.38 9.13
C PHE A 40 12.24 -6.27 8.65
N ARG A 41 12.18 -7.55 9.02
CA ARG A 41 13.19 -8.54 8.59
C ARG A 41 13.12 -8.73 7.07
N PRO A 42 14.26 -8.97 6.39
CA PRO A 42 14.31 -9.17 4.94
C PRO A 42 13.31 -10.22 4.42
N ILE A 43 13.14 -11.32 5.17
CA ILE A 43 12.22 -12.40 4.80
C ILE A 43 10.75 -11.97 4.83
N THR A 44 10.38 -11.10 5.78
CA THR A 44 9.01 -10.58 5.88
C THR A 44 8.72 -9.63 4.74
N VAL A 45 9.68 -8.78 4.37
CA VAL A 45 9.51 -7.86 3.24
C VAL A 45 9.41 -8.64 1.93
N ARG A 46 10.26 -9.65 1.71
CA ARG A 46 10.17 -10.53 0.53
C ARG A 46 8.81 -11.19 0.41
N ARG A 47 8.33 -11.83 1.48
CA ARG A 47 7.00 -12.46 1.49
C ARG A 47 5.88 -11.47 1.12
N GLN A 48 5.95 -10.23 1.60
CA GLN A 48 4.96 -9.21 1.25
C GLN A 48 5.02 -8.75 -0.21
N VAL A 49 6.20 -8.81 -0.84
CA VAL A 49 6.36 -8.55 -2.27
C VAL A 49 5.77 -9.72 -3.07
N ASP A 50 6.04 -10.96 -2.67
CA ASP A 50 5.49 -12.14 -3.33
C ASP A 50 3.94 -12.15 -3.25
N GLU A 51 3.39 -11.92 -2.05
CA GLU A 51 1.94 -11.75 -1.83
C GLU A 51 1.35 -10.60 -2.67
N LEU A 52 2.12 -9.53 -2.92
CA LEU A 52 1.67 -8.42 -3.78
C LEU A 52 1.56 -8.85 -5.24
N VAL A 53 2.54 -9.59 -5.75
CA VAL A 53 2.53 -10.12 -7.13
C VAL A 53 1.33 -11.04 -7.34
N GLU A 54 1.05 -11.92 -6.38
CA GLU A 54 -0.14 -12.78 -6.41
C GLU A 54 -1.45 -11.96 -6.44
N ARG A 55 -1.54 -10.91 -5.62
CA ARG A 55 -2.70 -10.01 -5.63
C ARG A 55 -2.84 -9.26 -6.95
N ALA A 56 -1.75 -8.84 -7.58
CA ALA A 56 -1.80 -8.20 -8.89
C ALA A 56 -2.35 -9.16 -9.97
N ALA A 57 -1.87 -10.41 -9.99
CA ALA A 57 -2.43 -11.45 -10.87
C ALA A 57 -3.93 -11.70 -10.59
N ALA A 58 -4.34 -11.67 -9.32
CA ALA A 58 -5.74 -11.80 -8.94
C ALA A 58 -6.59 -10.59 -9.42
N VAL A 59 -6.06 -9.37 -9.42
CA VAL A 59 -6.74 -8.20 -10.01
C VAL A 59 -6.95 -8.37 -11.51
N ASN A 60 -5.91 -8.83 -12.22
CA ASN A 60 -5.94 -8.96 -13.67
C ASN A 60 -6.99 -10.00 -14.11
N THR A 61 -7.12 -11.11 -13.37
CA THR A 61 -8.09 -12.17 -13.67
C THR A 61 -9.51 -11.90 -13.17
N ALA A 62 -9.69 -11.10 -12.11
CA ALA A 62 -11.01 -10.90 -11.52
C ALA A 62 -11.89 -9.92 -12.32
N ILE A 63 -13.08 -10.37 -12.68
CA ILE A 63 -14.08 -9.59 -13.46
C ILE A 63 -14.55 -8.34 -12.70
N ARG A 64 -14.56 -8.38 -11.36
CA ARG A 64 -15.00 -7.25 -10.53
C ARG A 64 -14.14 -5.99 -10.67
N PHE A 65 -12.89 -6.12 -11.14
CA PHE A 65 -12.02 -4.97 -11.36
C PHE A 65 -12.04 -4.59 -12.84
N PRO A 66 -12.47 -3.37 -13.18
CA PRO A 66 -12.55 -2.94 -14.57
C PRO A 66 -11.17 -2.58 -15.16
N ASP A 67 -10.18 -2.34 -14.30
CA ASP A 67 -8.79 -2.09 -14.67
C ASP A 67 -7.91 -3.28 -14.27
N TYR A 68 -6.76 -3.42 -14.92
CA TYR A 68 -5.73 -4.42 -14.62
C TYR A 68 -4.40 -3.74 -14.30
N VAL A 69 -3.57 -4.43 -13.53
CA VAL A 69 -2.20 -4.02 -13.22
C VAL A 69 -1.31 -4.36 -14.41
N THR A 70 -0.70 -3.35 -15.03
CA THR A 70 0.22 -3.55 -16.16
C THR A 70 1.64 -3.80 -15.68
N CYS A 71 2.08 -3.10 -14.64
CA CYS A 71 3.45 -3.17 -14.16
C CYS A 71 3.53 -2.93 -12.65
N LEU A 72 4.39 -3.69 -11.97
CA LEU A 72 4.89 -3.40 -10.63
C LEU A 72 6.41 -3.26 -10.67
N LYS A 73 6.91 -2.14 -10.14
CA LYS A 73 8.33 -1.81 -10.12
C LYS A 73 8.77 -1.43 -8.72
N VAL A 74 9.75 -2.15 -8.17
CA VAL A 74 10.37 -1.81 -6.90
C VAL A 74 11.35 -0.66 -7.11
N THR A 75 11.07 0.50 -6.53
CA THR A 75 11.90 1.71 -6.65
C THR A 75 12.91 1.87 -5.50
N SER A 76 12.72 1.12 -4.41
CA SER A 76 13.71 1.02 -3.34
C SER A 76 14.77 -0.06 -3.62
N LYS A 77 15.81 -0.14 -2.77
CA LYS A 77 16.88 -1.15 -2.90
C LYS A 77 16.33 -2.59 -2.99
N TYR A 78 16.67 -3.27 -4.09
CA TYR A 78 16.31 -4.65 -4.39
C TYR A 78 17.52 -5.37 -5.03
N PRO A 79 17.81 -6.64 -4.72
CA PRO A 79 17.09 -7.55 -3.82
C PRO A 79 17.20 -7.15 -2.34
N ILE A 80 16.20 -7.56 -1.54
CA ILE A 80 16.11 -7.19 -0.12
C ILE A 80 17.07 -8.06 0.71
N THR A 81 18.25 -7.52 0.99
CA THR A 81 19.30 -8.20 1.76
C THR A 81 19.38 -7.76 3.23
N VAL A 82 18.87 -6.57 3.55
CA VAL A 82 18.93 -5.96 4.89
C VAL A 82 17.56 -5.57 5.40
N ALA A 83 17.44 -5.42 6.72
CA ALA A 83 16.19 -4.98 7.33
C ALA A 83 15.83 -3.56 6.84
N SER A 84 14.53 -3.32 6.63
CA SER A 84 14.05 -2.06 6.06
C SER A 84 12.79 -1.58 6.78
N SER A 85 12.53 -0.27 6.74
CA SER A 85 11.28 0.33 7.22
C SER A 85 10.07 0.09 6.30
N GLY A 86 10.31 -0.54 5.15
CA GLY A 86 9.30 -0.86 4.13
C GLY A 86 9.93 -1.02 2.75
N ILE A 87 9.10 -1.16 1.73
CA ILE A 87 9.52 -1.23 0.34
C ILE A 87 8.65 -0.30 -0.50
N SER A 88 9.30 0.50 -1.35
CA SER A 88 8.61 1.41 -2.26
C SER A 88 8.39 0.72 -3.59
N ILE A 89 7.14 0.72 -4.03
CA ILE A 89 6.71 0.04 -5.25
C ILE A 89 5.82 1.01 -6.04
N ALA A 90 6.25 1.29 -7.25
CA ALA A 90 5.44 1.95 -8.26
C ALA A 90 4.55 0.90 -8.92
N PHE A 91 3.31 1.25 -9.21
CA PHE A 91 2.41 0.42 -10.00
C PHE A 91 1.70 1.25 -11.07
N ALA A 92 1.44 0.61 -12.21
CA ALA A 92 0.64 1.19 -13.28
C ALA A 92 -0.61 0.34 -13.49
N LEU A 93 -1.70 1.02 -13.86
CA LEU A 93 -2.98 0.40 -14.19
C LEU A 93 -3.33 0.77 -15.63
N ASN A 94 -4.05 -0.13 -16.29
CA ASN A 94 -4.70 0.16 -17.55
C ASN A 94 -6.10 -0.43 -17.56
N ARG A 95 -6.98 0.16 -18.38
CA ARG A 95 -8.36 -0.29 -18.51
C ARG A 95 -8.40 -1.62 -19.26
N LYS A 96 -9.19 -2.57 -18.76
CA LYS A 96 -9.43 -3.83 -19.49
C LYS A 96 -10.19 -3.56 -20.79
N ASN A 97 -10.00 -4.41 -21.79
CA ASN A 97 -10.72 -4.30 -23.06
C ASN A 97 -12.20 -4.73 -22.89
N ILE A 98 -13.01 -3.86 -22.30
CA ILE A 98 -14.44 -4.05 -22.02
C ILE A 98 -15.24 -2.81 -22.45
N THR A 99 -16.52 -3.02 -22.76
CA THR A 99 -17.45 -1.94 -23.11
C THR A 99 -17.61 -0.94 -21.97
N GLU A 100 -17.98 0.30 -22.30
CA GLU A 100 -18.25 1.36 -21.30
C GLU A 100 -19.31 0.94 -20.29
N GLU A 101 -20.36 0.27 -20.75
CA GLU A 101 -21.43 -0.23 -19.88
C GLU A 101 -20.91 -1.24 -18.85
N LYS A 102 -20.06 -2.19 -19.28
CA LYS A 102 -19.44 -3.18 -18.37
C LYS A 102 -18.47 -2.52 -17.39
N TYR A 103 -17.72 -1.52 -17.86
CA TYR A 103 -16.84 -0.73 -17.00
C TYR A 103 -17.63 -0.04 -15.89
N GLU A 104 -18.69 0.68 -16.26
CA GLU A 104 -19.49 1.44 -15.32
C GLU A 104 -20.29 0.53 -14.37
N GLN A 105 -20.75 -0.63 -14.83
CA GLN A 105 -21.35 -1.65 -13.96
C GLN A 105 -20.36 -2.14 -12.90
N ALA A 106 -19.14 -2.54 -13.29
CA ALA A 106 -18.11 -3.00 -12.35
C ALA A 106 -17.69 -1.90 -11.38
N ALA A 107 -17.50 -0.67 -11.87
CA ALA A 107 -17.19 0.49 -11.04
C ALA A 107 -18.30 0.76 -10.02
N ASN A 108 -19.57 0.68 -10.41
CA ASN A 108 -20.70 0.88 -9.51
C ASN A 108 -20.83 -0.23 -8.46
N ILE A 109 -20.54 -1.49 -8.82
CA ILE A 109 -20.48 -2.59 -7.84
C ILE A 109 -19.41 -2.28 -6.79
N LEU A 110 -18.19 -1.93 -7.20
CA LEU A 110 -17.11 -1.58 -6.28
C LEU A 110 -17.49 -0.43 -5.35
N ARG A 111 -18.14 0.62 -5.87
CA ARG A 111 -18.61 1.77 -5.08
C ARG A 111 -19.67 1.36 -4.05
N ARG A 112 -20.63 0.51 -4.43
CA ARG A 112 -21.70 0.02 -3.54
C ARG A 112 -21.17 -0.90 -2.44
N GLU A 113 -20.21 -1.75 -2.76
CA GLU A 113 -19.52 -2.61 -1.79
C GLU A 113 -18.60 -1.81 -0.86
N SER A 114 -18.28 -0.56 -1.21
CA SER A 114 -17.51 0.32 -0.35
C SER A 114 -18.38 0.85 0.79
N ASN A 115 -17.86 0.76 2.01
CA ASN A 115 -18.42 1.50 3.16
C ASN A 115 -17.93 2.96 3.20
N GLU A 116 -17.42 3.49 2.09
CA GLU A 116 -16.82 4.83 2.04
C GLU A 116 -17.82 5.87 1.53
N LYS A 117 -17.73 7.07 2.12
CA LYS A 117 -18.47 8.23 1.65
C LYS A 117 -17.59 8.98 0.66
N PHE A 118 -18.09 9.15 -0.57
CA PHE A 118 -17.44 9.96 -1.60
C PHE A 118 -17.72 11.44 -1.33
N GLY A 119 -16.69 12.21 -1.00
CA GLY A 119 -16.82 13.64 -0.72
C GLY A 119 -16.93 14.50 -1.97
N ASN A 120 -16.55 13.98 -3.14
CA ASN A 120 -16.64 14.68 -4.42
C ASN A 120 -16.71 13.71 -5.62
N ILE A 121 -17.01 14.26 -6.79
CA ILE A 121 -17.15 13.49 -8.04
C ILE A 121 -15.83 12.86 -8.51
N VAL A 122 -14.69 13.49 -8.22
CA VAL A 122 -13.37 12.95 -8.59
C VAL A 122 -13.10 11.65 -7.84
N GLN A 123 -13.37 11.61 -6.53
CA GLN A 123 -13.26 10.40 -5.71
C GLN A 123 -14.22 9.31 -6.21
N HIS A 124 -15.42 9.67 -6.65
CA HIS A 124 -16.39 8.74 -7.21
C HIS A 124 -15.88 8.13 -8.53
N ILE A 125 -15.38 8.97 -9.45
CA ILE A 125 -14.86 8.54 -10.76
C ILE A 125 -13.62 7.67 -10.60
N PHE A 126 -12.63 8.09 -9.81
CA PHE A 126 -11.36 7.37 -9.60
C PHE A 126 -11.41 6.30 -8.49
N TYR A 127 -12.60 5.97 -8.01
CA TYR A 127 -12.75 4.93 -6.99
C TYR A 127 -12.23 3.55 -7.44
N PRO A 128 -12.45 3.08 -8.69
CA PRO A 128 -11.93 1.78 -9.13
C PRO A 128 -10.41 1.65 -8.93
N HIS A 129 -9.65 2.70 -9.30
CA HIS A 129 -8.19 2.74 -9.08
C HIS A 129 -7.85 2.69 -7.58
N THR A 130 -8.61 3.42 -6.76
CA THR A 130 -8.44 3.43 -5.31
C THR A 130 -8.74 2.07 -4.69
N ALA A 131 -9.78 1.38 -5.16
CA ALA A 131 -10.16 0.04 -4.71
C ALA A 131 -9.08 -0.99 -5.05
N ILE A 132 -8.53 -0.95 -6.27
CA ILE A 132 -7.40 -1.80 -6.68
C ILE A 132 -6.18 -1.50 -5.78
N ARG A 133 -5.82 -0.23 -5.59
CA ARG A 133 -4.70 0.15 -4.71
C ARG A 133 -4.89 -0.38 -3.29
N LYS A 134 -6.10 -0.28 -2.73
CA LYS A 134 -6.41 -0.82 -1.38
C LYS A 134 -6.29 -2.33 -1.33
N PHE A 135 -6.79 -3.03 -2.35
CA PHE A 135 -6.66 -4.48 -2.48
C PHE A 135 -5.18 -4.90 -2.56
N LEU A 136 -4.40 -4.25 -3.42
CA LEU A 136 -2.95 -4.49 -3.55
C LEU A 136 -2.20 -4.21 -2.24
N LYS A 137 -2.59 -3.17 -1.51
CA LYS A 137 -1.98 -2.83 -0.22
C LYS A 137 -2.37 -3.81 0.88
N SER A 138 -3.62 -4.29 0.89
CA SER A 138 -4.18 -5.24 1.88
C SER A 138 -3.87 -4.86 3.34
N GLY A 139 -3.89 -3.56 3.66
CA GLY A 139 -3.54 -3.05 4.99
C GLY A 139 -2.05 -3.15 5.36
N SER A 140 -1.18 -3.60 4.46
CA SER A 140 0.25 -3.74 4.71
C SER A 140 0.89 -2.39 5.02
N ARG A 141 1.61 -2.35 6.15
CA ARG A 141 2.45 -1.22 6.56
C ARG A 141 3.85 -1.29 5.94
N ILE A 142 4.20 -2.42 5.33
CA ILE A 142 5.51 -2.66 4.69
C ILE A 142 5.50 -2.10 3.27
N LEU A 143 4.41 -2.30 2.53
CA LEU A 143 4.26 -1.87 1.15
C LEU A 143 3.89 -0.39 1.05
N LYS A 144 4.72 0.41 0.37
CA LYS A 144 4.45 1.80 0.01
C LYS A 144 4.15 1.84 -1.49
N LEU A 145 2.86 1.86 -1.82
CA LEU A 145 2.36 1.83 -3.20
C LEU A 145 2.06 3.23 -3.71
N GLU A 146 2.66 3.57 -4.84
CA GLU A 146 2.47 4.81 -5.59
C GLU A 146 2.04 4.48 -7.02
N GLN A 147 0.98 5.15 -7.49
CA GLN A 147 0.44 4.92 -8.83
C GLN A 147 1.15 5.86 -9.81
N PHE A 148 1.51 5.32 -10.97
CA PHE A 148 2.11 6.05 -12.09
C PHE A 148 1.43 5.67 -13.39
N SER A 149 1.61 6.47 -14.44
CA SER A 149 1.28 6.06 -15.81
C SER A 149 2.25 4.97 -16.31
N ALA A 150 1.89 4.30 -17.40
CA ALA A 150 2.74 3.30 -18.02
C ALA A 150 4.06 3.89 -18.56
N GLU A 151 4.03 5.14 -19.04
CA GLU A 151 5.21 5.85 -19.52
C GLU A 151 6.09 6.31 -18.34
N GLU A 152 5.47 6.84 -17.28
CA GLU A 152 6.19 7.30 -16.09
C GLU A 152 6.92 6.15 -15.38
N ILE A 153 6.26 4.99 -15.22
CA ILE A 153 6.87 3.86 -14.49
C ILE A 153 8.11 3.29 -15.20
N GLN A 154 8.16 3.37 -16.54
CA GLN A 154 9.32 2.96 -17.32
C GLN A 154 10.54 3.84 -17.02
N GLN A 155 10.33 5.16 -16.83
CA GLN A 155 11.39 6.13 -16.56
C GLN A 155 11.97 6.05 -15.14
N LEU A 156 11.23 5.48 -14.18
CA LEU A 156 11.70 5.33 -12.80
C LEU A 156 12.89 4.38 -12.71
N GLN A 157 13.84 4.64 -11.82
CA GLN A 157 14.87 3.65 -11.48
C GLN A 157 14.27 2.56 -10.59
N GLY A 158 14.62 1.29 -10.85
CA GLY A 158 14.13 0.18 -10.06
C GLY A 158 14.13 -1.15 -10.79
N THR A 159 13.56 -2.17 -10.13
CA THR A 159 13.44 -3.52 -10.67
C THR A 159 11.98 -3.85 -10.93
N ILE A 160 11.65 -4.26 -12.14
CA ILE A 160 10.31 -4.77 -12.49
C ILE A 160 10.16 -6.15 -11.85
N ILE A 161 9.06 -6.34 -11.11
CA ILE A 161 8.74 -7.60 -10.41
C ILE A 161 7.46 -8.25 -10.94
N PHE A 162 6.68 -7.52 -11.75
CA PHE A 162 5.48 -8.01 -12.42
C PHE A 162 5.22 -7.14 -13.65
N GLU A 163 4.89 -7.76 -14.77
CA GLU A 163 4.52 -7.12 -16.01
C GLU A 163 3.44 -7.97 -16.70
N ASP A 164 2.40 -7.32 -17.21
CA ASP A 164 1.32 -7.94 -17.96
C ASP A 164 0.91 -7.01 -19.10
N ASP A 165 1.11 -7.48 -20.33
CA ASP A 165 0.81 -6.73 -21.56
C ASP A 165 -0.68 -6.74 -21.91
N GLY A 166 -1.54 -7.37 -21.10
CA GLY A 166 -2.98 -7.46 -21.35
C GLY A 166 -3.37 -8.37 -22.53
N THR A 167 -2.40 -9.08 -23.12
CA THR A 167 -2.58 -10.02 -24.24
C THR A 167 -2.99 -11.43 -23.79
N SER A 168 -3.03 -11.70 -22.47
CA SER A 168 -3.40 -13.00 -21.94
C SER A 168 -4.92 -13.14 -21.75
N LYS A 169 -5.56 -13.77 -22.74
CA LYS A 169 -6.86 -14.50 -22.74
C LYS A 169 -8.07 -13.81 -23.38
N THR A 170 -8.11 -13.87 -24.72
CA THR A 170 -9.35 -13.97 -25.53
C THR A 170 -9.46 -15.34 -26.22
N ASN A 171 -9.11 -16.45 -25.54
CA ASN A 171 -9.31 -17.80 -26.07
C ASN A 171 -9.86 -18.74 -24.99
N THR A 172 -11.13 -18.59 -24.62
CA THR A 172 -11.91 -19.69 -24.01
C THR A 172 -13.42 -19.51 -24.28
N GLU A 173 -13.82 -19.38 -25.55
CA GLU A 173 -15.18 -19.68 -26.01
C GLU A 173 -15.10 -20.15 -27.47
N ALA A 174 -14.81 -21.44 -27.67
CA ALA A 174 -15.14 -22.20 -28.89
C ALA A 174 -14.70 -23.68 -28.73
N SER A 175 -15.35 -24.41 -27.82
CA SER A 175 -15.49 -25.87 -27.90
C SER A 175 -16.33 -26.36 -26.74
N SER A 176 -17.64 -26.42 -26.93
CA SER A 176 -18.52 -27.48 -26.41
C SER A 176 -19.83 -27.37 -27.18
N VAL A 177 -20.02 -28.36 -28.04
CA VAL A 177 -21.23 -28.72 -28.79
C VAL A 177 -22.34 -29.10 -27.82
#